data_AF-A0A538S0W5-F1
#
_entry.id   AF-A0A538S0W5-F1
#
_cell.length_a   1.000
_cell.length_b   1.000
_cell.length_c   1.000
_cell.angle_alpha   90.00
_cell.angle_beta   90.00
_cell.angle_gamma   90.00
#
_symmetry.space_group_name_H-M   'P 1'
#
loop_
_entity.id
_entity.type
_entity.pdbx_description
1 polymer ?
#
loop_
_entity_poly.entity_id
_entity_poly.type
_entity_poly.pdbx_seq_one_letter_code
_entity_poly.pdbx_strand_id
1 'polypeptide(L)'
;MSPLPKNTKATVIPCLRYGTIAHAQLSFGNGMIMLGSVVASEFGRLMKQPDETGGAETQTPYLIVSDADQIYMRAKAAGARIVLDIKDEDYGGRGFTCRDLEGHIWNFGSYDPWEIHTG
;
A
#
# COMPACT_ATOMS: atom_id res chain seq x y z
N MET A 1 15.91 -6.93 13.19
CA MET A 1 15.43 -6.52 11.84
C MET A 1 16.22 -7.28 10.80
N SER A 2 15.57 -8.06 9.95
CA SER A 2 16.25 -8.66 8.80
C SER A 2 16.70 -7.57 7.83
N PRO A 3 17.83 -7.73 7.13
CA PRO A 3 18.26 -6.77 6.12
C PRO A 3 17.20 -6.63 5.02
N LEU A 4 17.06 -5.43 4.48
CA LEU A 4 16.13 -5.18 3.39
C LEU A 4 16.53 -6.03 2.16
N PRO A 5 15.54 -6.48 1.35
CA PRO A 5 15.82 -7.13 0.08
C PRO A 5 16.75 -6.26 -0.80
N LYS A 6 17.60 -6.90 -1.61
CA LYS A 6 18.40 -6.19 -2.62
C LYS A 6 17.48 -5.29 -3.45
N ASN A 7 17.93 -4.09 -3.80
CA ASN A 7 17.18 -3.05 -4.52
C ASN A 7 16.03 -2.39 -3.74
N THR A 8 16.02 -2.53 -2.41
CA THR A 8 15.16 -1.71 -1.56
C THR A 8 15.92 -0.46 -1.10
N LYS A 9 15.28 0.71 -1.17
CA LYS A 9 15.78 1.92 -0.50
C LYS A 9 14.66 2.51 0.34
N ALA A 10 14.99 2.86 1.57
CA ALA A 10 14.09 3.56 2.48
C ALA A 10 14.73 4.89 2.86
N THR A 11 13.97 5.97 2.76
CA THR A 11 14.39 7.30 3.24
C THR A 11 13.31 7.83 4.18
N VAL A 12 13.73 8.36 5.32
CA VAL A 12 12.84 9.01 6.30
C VAL A 12 13.42 10.37 6.64
N ILE A 13 12.59 11.40 6.52
CA ILE A 13 12.88 12.78 6.88
C ILE A 13 11.98 13.13 8.07
N PRO A 14 12.54 13.26 9.29
CA PRO A 14 11.76 13.60 10.47
C PRO A 14 11.39 15.09 10.51
N CYS A 15 10.24 15.40 11.09
CA CYS A 15 9.91 16.75 11.52
C CYS A 15 10.25 16.93 13.01
N LEU A 16 11.47 17.39 13.29
CA LEU A 16 11.99 17.48 14.67
C LEU A 16 11.14 18.38 15.57
N ARG A 17 10.48 19.40 15.00
CA ARG A 17 9.65 20.35 15.77
C ARG A 17 8.39 19.70 16.37
N TYR A 18 7.81 18.72 15.68
CA TYR A 18 6.53 18.13 16.06
C TYR A 18 6.63 16.64 16.43
N GLY A 19 7.83 16.04 16.34
CA GLY A 19 8.02 14.62 16.61
C GLY A 19 7.33 13.72 15.59
N THR A 20 7.06 14.23 14.39
CA THR A 20 6.35 13.53 13.30
C THR A 20 7.27 13.19 12.14
N ILE A 21 6.75 12.50 11.13
CA ILE A 21 7.46 12.20 9.88
C ILE A 21 7.05 13.23 8.83
N ALA A 22 8.00 14.07 8.40
CA ALA A 22 7.76 15.02 7.31
C ALA A 22 7.63 14.28 5.97
N HIS A 23 8.45 13.25 5.77
CA HIS A 23 8.45 12.43 4.57
C HIS A 23 9.03 11.06 4.88
N ALA A 24 8.40 10.01 4.39
CA ALA A 24 8.96 8.68 4.30
C ALA A 24 8.73 8.15 2.90
N GLN A 25 9.71 7.43 2.36
CA GLN A 25 9.57 6.75 1.09
C GLN A 25 10.20 5.38 1.16
N LEU A 26 9.56 4.44 0.46
CA LEU A 26 10.08 3.11 0.24
C LEU A 26 10.05 2.83 -1.27
N SER A 27 11.21 2.52 -1.84
CA SER A 27 11.31 2.06 -3.24
C SER A 27 11.77 0.61 -3.28
N PHE A 28 11.15 -0.18 -4.16
CA PHE A 28 11.54 -1.56 -4.43
C PHE A 28 11.34 -1.86 -5.92
N GLY A 29 12.41 -2.29 -6.60
CA GLY A 29 12.37 -2.51 -8.05
C GLY A 29 12.02 -1.22 -8.80
N ASN A 30 10.92 -1.25 -9.56
CA ASN A 30 10.36 -0.12 -10.29
C ASN A 30 9.22 0.61 -9.54
N GLY A 31 8.84 0.14 -8.35
CA GLY A 31 7.77 0.70 -7.53
C GLY A 31 8.28 1.63 -6.42
N MET A 32 7.45 2.59 -6.03
CA MET A 32 7.72 3.50 -4.93
C MET A 32 6.42 3.94 -4.24
N ILE A 33 6.45 4.04 -2.92
CA ILE A 33 5.39 4.64 -2.11
C ILE A 33 6.00 5.74 -1.25
N MET A 34 5.28 6.86 -1.13
CA MET A 34 5.61 7.98 -0.26
C MET A 34 4.50 8.17 0.76
N LEU A 35 4.90 8.47 1.99
CA LEU A 35 4.04 8.65 3.15
C LEU A 35 4.49 9.91 3.90
N GLY A 36 3.56 10.55 4.59
CA GLY A 36 3.85 11.69 5.45
C GLY A 36 2.80 11.80 6.54
N SER A 37 3.14 12.44 7.64
CA SER A 37 2.16 12.68 8.71
C SER A 37 1.07 13.64 8.26
N VAL A 38 -0.14 13.46 8.80
CA VAL A 38 -1.25 14.39 8.64
C VAL A 38 -0.86 15.75 9.21
N VAL A 39 -0.85 16.78 8.37
CA VAL A 39 -0.50 18.15 8.74
C VAL A 39 -1.47 19.15 8.10
N ALA A 40 -1.76 20.26 8.78
CA ALA A 40 -2.67 21.30 8.30
C ALA A 40 -2.04 22.23 7.24
N SER A 41 -1.32 21.65 6.28
CA SER A 41 -0.74 22.34 5.12
C SER A 41 -1.81 22.62 4.05
N GLU A 42 -1.47 23.39 3.02
CA GLU A 42 -2.37 23.60 1.88
C GLU A 42 -2.76 22.29 1.22
N PHE A 43 -1.80 21.38 1.00
CA PHE A 43 -2.06 20.05 0.47
C PHE A 43 -2.88 19.17 1.43
N GLY A 44 -2.55 19.18 2.72
CA GLY A 44 -3.26 18.38 3.72
C GLY A 44 -4.75 18.74 3.83
N ARG A 45 -5.12 19.99 3.55
CA ARG A 45 -6.54 20.41 3.49
C ARG A 45 -7.31 19.87 2.29
N LEU A 46 -6.62 19.35 1.27
CA LEU A 46 -7.23 18.72 0.10
C LEU A 46 -7.48 17.22 0.32
N MET A 47 -6.94 16.65 1.40
CA MET A 47 -6.97 15.22 1.69
C MET A 47 -7.91 14.92 2.85
N LYS A 48 -8.46 13.71 2.84
CA LYS A 48 -9.27 13.15 3.92
C LYS A 48 -8.71 11.81 4.34
N GLN A 49 -8.70 11.55 5.64
CA GLN A 49 -8.36 10.25 6.21
C GLN A 49 -9.57 9.30 6.13
N PRO A 50 -9.35 7.97 6.13
CA PRO A 50 -10.42 7.00 5.94
C PRO A 50 -11.53 7.12 7.00
N ASP A 51 -11.19 7.46 8.23
CA ASP A 51 -12.16 7.65 9.32
C ASP A 51 -13.04 8.89 9.14
N GLU A 52 -12.54 9.94 8.47
CA GLU A 52 -13.31 11.14 8.12
C GLU A 52 -14.37 10.91 7.03
N THR A 53 -14.26 9.81 6.26
CA THR A 53 -15.14 9.50 5.12
C THR A 53 -16.02 8.26 5.36
N GLY A 54 -16.06 7.74 6.60
CA GLY A 54 -16.77 6.48 6.89
C GLY A 54 -16.10 5.27 6.24
N GLY A 55 -14.81 5.36 5.95
CA GLY A 55 -13.99 4.34 5.32
C GLY A 55 -14.00 4.37 3.79
N ALA A 56 -14.73 5.29 3.14
CA ALA A 56 -14.75 5.38 1.69
C ALA A 56 -13.43 5.95 1.15
N GLU A 57 -12.88 5.32 0.10
CA GLU A 57 -11.65 5.75 -0.57
C GLU A 57 -11.96 6.09 -2.03
N THR A 58 -11.44 7.21 -2.51
CA THR A 58 -11.57 7.61 -3.92
C THR A 58 -10.36 7.19 -4.76
N GLN A 59 -9.27 6.77 -4.12
CA GLN A 59 -8.06 6.26 -4.74
C GLN A 59 -7.46 5.15 -3.88
N THR A 60 -6.89 4.12 -4.51
CA THR A 60 -6.22 3.03 -3.80
C THR A 60 -5.02 2.53 -4.62
N PRO A 61 -3.91 2.13 -3.97
CA PRO A 61 -2.80 1.50 -4.67
C PRO A 61 -3.14 0.05 -5.05
N TYR A 62 -2.57 -0.40 -6.16
CA TYR A 62 -2.51 -1.80 -6.55
C TYR A 62 -1.04 -2.22 -6.66
N LEU A 63 -0.65 -3.24 -5.91
CA LEU A 63 0.72 -3.75 -5.88
C LEU A 63 0.76 -5.09 -6.62
N ILE A 64 1.53 -5.11 -7.69
CA ILE A 64 1.84 -6.33 -8.44
C ILE A 64 2.80 -7.16 -7.59
N VAL A 65 2.40 -8.38 -7.27
CA VAL A 65 3.17 -9.32 -6.44
C VAL A 65 3.27 -10.67 -7.13
N SER A 66 4.44 -11.31 -7.03
CA SER A 66 4.65 -12.62 -7.64
C SER A 66 3.88 -13.75 -6.95
N ASP A 67 3.50 -13.57 -5.68
CA ASP A 67 2.83 -14.56 -4.84
C ASP A 67 1.81 -13.87 -3.94
N ALA A 68 0.55 -13.82 -4.39
CA ALA A 68 -0.54 -13.15 -3.68
C ALA A 68 -0.90 -13.87 -2.37
N ASP A 69 -0.86 -15.20 -2.32
CA ASP A 69 -1.19 -15.98 -1.12
C ASP A 69 -0.17 -15.74 0.00
N GLN A 70 1.13 -15.67 -0.33
CA GLN A 70 2.16 -15.33 0.65
C GLN A 70 1.94 -13.94 1.25
N ILE A 71 1.62 -12.94 0.41
CA ILE A 71 1.37 -11.57 0.87
C ILE A 71 0.07 -11.50 1.69
N TYR A 72 -0.97 -12.23 1.28
CA TYR A 72 -2.22 -12.35 2.03
C TYR A 72 -2.01 -12.90 3.44
N MET A 73 -1.27 -14.00 3.58
CA MET A 73 -0.93 -14.57 4.90
C MET A 73 -0.13 -13.59 5.76
N ARG A 74 0.85 -12.90 5.16
CA ARG A 74 1.67 -11.90 5.87
C ARG A 74 0.84 -10.69 6.31
N ALA A 75 -0.05 -10.19 5.47
CA ALA A 75 -0.93 -9.08 5.78
C ALA A 75 -1.84 -9.42 6.97
N LYS A 76 -2.47 -10.60 6.96
CA LYS A 76 -3.29 -11.09 8.09
C LYS A 76 -2.48 -11.22 9.38
N ALA A 77 -1.30 -11.82 9.30
CA ALA A 77 -0.42 -11.97 10.46
C ALA A 77 0.04 -10.62 11.04
N ALA A 78 0.15 -9.59 10.20
CA ALA A 78 0.48 -8.23 10.60
C ALA A 78 -0.72 -7.41 11.13
N GLY A 79 -1.93 -7.98 11.13
CA GLY A 79 -3.14 -7.33 11.64
C GLY A 79 -3.91 -6.50 10.61
N ALA A 80 -3.55 -6.55 9.33
CA ALA A 80 -4.34 -5.94 8.27
C ALA A 80 -5.72 -6.60 8.18
N ARG A 81 -6.76 -5.79 7.98
CA ARG A 81 -8.15 -6.27 7.88
C ARG A 81 -8.48 -6.63 6.44
N ILE A 82 -8.67 -7.91 6.14
CA ILE A 82 -9.14 -8.33 4.81
C ILE A 82 -10.55 -7.80 4.58
N VAL A 83 -10.76 -7.13 3.45
CA VAL A 83 -12.08 -6.58 3.05
C VAL A 83 -12.66 -7.30 1.84
N LEU A 84 -11.81 -7.75 0.92
CA LEU A 84 -12.16 -8.68 -0.15
C LEU A 84 -11.19 -9.85 -0.07
N ASP A 85 -11.73 -11.06 0.04
CA ASP A 85 -10.92 -12.26 0.23
C ASP A 85 -10.08 -12.57 -1.01
N ILE A 86 -9.03 -13.36 -0.81
CA ILE A 86 -8.16 -13.76 -1.92
C ILE A 86 -8.88 -14.70 -2.88
N LYS A 87 -8.84 -14.37 -4.17
CA LYS A 87 -9.44 -15.18 -5.23
C LYS A 87 -8.66 -15.07 -6.53
N ASP A 88 -8.89 -16.04 -7.40
CA ASP A 88 -8.52 -15.95 -8.81
C ASP A 88 -9.50 -15.02 -9.52
N GLU A 89 -9.00 -14.20 -10.43
CA GLU A 89 -9.80 -13.24 -11.20
C GLU A 89 -10.13 -13.78 -12.59
N ASP A 90 -11.31 -13.45 -13.11
CA ASP A 90 -11.78 -13.96 -14.41
C ASP A 90 -10.92 -13.49 -15.59
N TYR A 91 -10.24 -12.35 -15.43
CA TYR A 91 -9.29 -11.78 -16.40
C TYR A 91 -7.84 -12.26 -16.18
N GLY A 92 -7.63 -13.21 -15.27
CA GLY A 92 -6.32 -13.75 -14.93
C GLY A 92 -5.68 -13.09 -13.72
N GLY A 93 -4.75 -13.82 -13.12
CA GLY A 93 -4.10 -13.44 -11.87
C GLY A 93 -4.92 -13.81 -10.63
N ARG A 94 -4.34 -13.55 -9.47
CA ARG A 94 -4.89 -13.84 -8.15
C ARG A 94 -4.61 -12.66 -7.23
N GLY A 95 -5.60 -12.22 -6.46
CA GLY A 95 -5.46 -11.01 -5.67
C GLY A 95 -6.46 -10.90 -4.53
N PHE A 96 -6.22 -9.91 -3.67
CA PHE A 96 -7.06 -9.59 -2.53
C PHE A 96 -7.01 -8.09 -2.18
N THR A 97 -7.93 -7.67 -1.34
CA THR A 97 -7.97 -6.29 -0.83
C THR A 97 -8.01 -6.30 0.69
N CYS A 98 -7.19 -5.46 1.32
CA CYS A 98 -7.19 -5.28 2.77
C CYS A 98 -7.15 -3.81 3.16
N ARG A 99 -7.46 -3.53 4.42
CA ARG A 99 -7.10 -2.28 5.07
C ARG A 99 -5.87 -2.44 5.92
N ASP A 100 -4.99 -1.44 5.87
CA ASP A 100 -3.88 -1.35 6.82
C ASP A 100 -4.37 -0.95 8.22
N LEU A 101 -3.42 -0.74 9.13
CA LEU A 101 -3.69 -0.41 10.52
C LEU A 101 -4.27 1.00 10.71
N GLU A 102 -4.10 1.89 9.73
CA GLU A 102 -4.67 3.25 9.71
C GLU A 102 -6.00 3.30 8.93
N GLY A 103 -6.40 2.19 8.31
CA GLY A 103 -7.67 2.04 7.63
C GLY A 103 -7.64 2.30 6.13
N HIS A 104 -6.47 2.60 5.54
CA HIS A 104 -6.35 2.83 4.09
C HIS A 104 -6.54 1.52 3.33
N ILE A 105 -7.19 1.57 2.17
CA ILE A 105 -7.40 0.38 1.32
C ILE A 105 -6.16 0.11 0.46
N TRP A 106 -5.73 -1.15 0.43
CA TRP A 106 -4.65 -1.66 -0.39
C TRP A 106 -5.11 -2.85 -1.21
N ASN A 107 -4.74 -2.89 -2.49
CA ASN A 107 -4.99 -4.03 -3.37
C ASN A 107 -3.66 -4.70 -3.72
N PHE A 108 -3.66 -6.03 -3.72
CA PHE A 108 -2.51 -6.84 -4.09
C PHE A 108 -2.95 -7.90 -5.09
N GLY A 109 -2.14 -8.15 -6.11
CA GLY A 109 -2.40 -9.27 -7.01
C GLY A 109 -1.25 -9.58 -7.95
N SER A 110 -1.34 -10.75 -8.58
CA SER A 110 -0.35 -11.23 -9.56
C SER A 110 -0.63 -10.82 -11.00
N TYR A 111 -1.78 -10.18 -11.27
CA TYR A 111 -2.05 -9.62 -12.60
C TYR A 111 -1.11 -8.44 -12.86
N ASP A 112 -0.34 -8.52 -13.95
CA ASP A 112 0.57 -7.48 -14.39
C ASP A 112 0.00 -6.75 -15.63
N PRO A 113 -0.55 -5.53 -15.48
CA PRO A 113 -1.10 -4.77 -16.60
C PRO A 113 -0.05 -4.29 -17.62
N TRP A 114 1.25 -4.40 -17.31
CA TRP A 114 2.34 -4.02 -18.21
C TRP A 114 2.72 -5.15 -19.17
N GLU A 115 2.34 -6.39 -18.88
CA GLU A 115 2.56 -7.50 -19.79
C GLU A 115 1.58 -7.43 -20.97
N ILE A 116 2.11 -7.66 -22.18
CA ILE A 116 1.29 -7.78 -23.38
C ILE A 116 0.59 -9.13 -23.28
N HIS A 117 -0.70 -9.11 -22.98
CA HIS A 117 -1.54 -10.30 -23.04
C HIS A 117 -1.86 -10.58 -24.51
N THR A 118 -1.06 -11.42 -25.18
CA THR A 118 -1.45 -11.98 -26.48
C THR A 118 -2.61 -12.93 -26.23
N GLY A 119 -3.83 -12.47 -26.58
CA GLY A 119 -5.03 -13.30 -26.63
C GLY A 119 -5.00 -14.32 -27.75
#